data_AF-A0A3N5DWL9-F1
#
_entry.id   AF-A0A3N5DWL9-F1
#
_cell.length_a   1.000
_cell.length_b   1.000
_cell.length_c   1.000
_cell.angle_alpha   90.00
_cell.angle_beta   90.00
_cell.angle_gamma   90.00
#
_symmetry.space_group_name_H-M   'P 1'
#
loop_
_entity.id
_entity.type
_entity.pdbx_description
1 polymer ?
#
loop_
_entity_poly.entity_id
_entity_poly.type
_entity_poly.pdbx_seq_one_letter_code
_entity_poly.pdbx_strand_id
1 'polypeptide(L)'
;MSLKNKNQIIGYLLAAFMLLALLNSAYFFMSIVKLEIGEWLAFNACSLSIIVYLICFTFFKITKKDFFLAIALVPLYYYGTMGLFVIPWNAANMFAQITHIIITLNVIWVLYVPLKESKYESLGKGMLIGVLVFVPVSAVVQSYSQLHMAEFMQMLQKAQ
;
A
#
# COMPACT_ATOMS: atom_id res chain seq x y z
N MET A 1 14.41 -1.67 -27.42
CA MET A 1 14.21 -0.98 -26.11
C MET A 1 15.01 -1.71 -25.03
N SER A 2 15.88 -1.02 -24.29
CA SER A 2 16.73 -1.62 -23.24
C SER A 2 15.91 -2.19 -22.08
N LEU A 3 16.38 -3.27 -21.44
CA LEU A 3 15.78 -3.90 -20.27
C LEU A 3 15.56 -2.90 -19.12
N LYS A 4 16.47 -1.94 -18.96
CA LYS A 4 16.37 -0.85 -17.97
C LYS A 4 15.15 0.05 -18.24
N ASN A 5 14.88 0.35 -19.51
CA ASN A 5 13.74 1.18 -19.92
C ASN A 5 12.42 0.43 -19.69
N LYS A 6 12.40 -0.88 -19.91
CA LYS A 6 11.22 -1.72 -19.63
C LYS A 6 10.87 -1.74 -18.14
N ASN A 7 11.87 -1.94 -17.26
CA ASN A 7 11.66 -1.93 -15.81
C ASN A 7 11.12 -0.59 -15.29
N GLN A 8 11.60 0.53 -15.87
CA GLN A 8 11.12 1.86 -15.51
C GLN A 8 9.66 2.09 -15.91
N ILE A 9 9.26 1.62 -17.10
CA ILE A 9 7.87 1.74 -17.56
C ILE A 9 6.95 0.91 -16.67
N ILE A 10 7.33 -0.33 -16.35
CA ILE A 10 6.56 -1.19 -15.44
C ILE A 10 6.36 -0.48 -14.10
N GLY A 11 7.42 0.09 -13.52
CA GLY A 11 7.31 0.86 -12.27
C GLY A 11 6.33 2.03 -12.35
N TYR A 12 6.33 2.79 -13.46
CA TYR A 12 5.37 3.89 -13.65
C TYR A 12 3.94 3.40 -13.81
N LEU A 13 3.71 2.34 -14.59
CA LEU A 13 2.37 1.76 -14.77
C LEU A 13 1.82 1.24 -13.43
N LEU A 14 2.65 0.54 -12.67
CA LEU A 14 2.28 0.03 -11.36
C LEU A 14 2.01 1.16 -10.36
N ALA A 15 2.78 2.24 -10.37
CA ALA A 15 2.51 3.43 -9.58
C ALA A 15 1.21 4.15 -9.99
N ALA A 16 0.92 4.21 -11.29
CA ALA A 16 -0.34 4.78 -11.78
C ALA A 16 -1.54 3.94 -11.32
N PHE A 17 -1.46 2.60 -11.39
CA PHE A 17 -2.51 1.73 -10.86
C PHE A 17 -2.68 1.86 -9.34
N MET A 18 -1.59 2.00 -8.58
CA MET A 18 -1.64 2.29 -7.15
C MET A 18 -2.37 3.61 -6.87
N LEU A 19 -2.05 4.67 -7.62
CA LEU A 19 -2.73 5.96 -7.50
C LEU A 19 -4.22 5.86 -7.82
N LEU A 20 -4.59 5.16 -8.89
CA LEU A 20 -6.00 4.94 -9.23
C LEU A 20 -6.74 4.16 -8.14
N ALA A 21 -6.13 3.12 -7.59
CA ALA A 21 -6.71 2.36 -6.48
C ALA A 21 -6.89 3.23 -5.21
N LEU A 22 -5.91 4.09 -4.91
CA LEU A 22 -5.99 5.05 -3.82
C LEU A 22 -7.14 6.03 -4.01
N LEU A 23 -7.28 6.62 -5.20
CA LEU A 23 -8.34 7.58 -5.51
C LEU A 23 -9.73 6.93 -5.45
N ASN A 24 -9.85 5.69 -5.94
CA ASN A 24 -11.09 4.93 -5.83
C ASN A 24 -11.46 4.65 -4.37
N SER A 25 -10.48 4.25 -3.55
CA SER A 25 -10.67 4.06 -2.11
C SER A 25 -11.06 5.36 -1.42
N ALA A 26 -10.36 6.47 -1.68
CA ALA A 26 -10.65 7.78 -1.13
C ALA A 26 -12.09 8.21 -1.47
N TYR A 27 -12.50 8.06 -2.74
CA TYR A 27 -13.86 8.38 -3.16
C TYR A 27 -14.91 7.56 -2.39
N PHE A 28 -14.70 6.25 -2.25
CA PHE A 28 -15.64 5.40 -1.51
C PHE A 28 -15.72 5.79 -0.02
N PHE A 29 -14.58 5.81 0.68
CA PHE A 29 -14.58 6.01 2.13
C PHE A 29 -14.88 7.46 2.54
N MET A 30 -14.34 8.44 1.82
CA MET A 30 -14.50 9.84 2.20
C MET A 30 -15.78 10.47 1.63
N SER A 31 -16.20 10.10 0.41
CA SER A 31 -17.38 10.73 -0.21
C SER A 31 -18.68 9.95 0.05
N ILE A 32 -18.62 8.61 0.02
CA ILE A 32 -19.82 7.77 0.20
C ILE A 32 -20.05 7.48 1.69
N VAL A 33 -19.03 6.92 2.36
CA VAL A 33 -19.11 6.58 3.80
C VAL A 33 -18.94 7.82 4.71
N LYS A 34 -18.39 8.92 4.17
CA LYS A 34 -18.17 10.20 4.86
C LYS A 34 -17.22 10.14 6.05
N LEU A 35 -16.19 9.29 5.95
CA LEU A 35 -15.13 9.24 6.94
C LEU A 35 -14.19 10.44 6.83
N GLU A 36 -13.67 10.87 7.97
CA GLU A 36 -12.54 11.79 8.00
C GLU A 36 -11.25 11.10 7.49
N ILE A 37 -10.25 11.89 7.11
CA ILE A 37 -8.99 11.37 6.56
C ILE A 37 -8.31 10.39 7.52
N GLY A 38 -8.29 10.70 8.82
CA GLY A 38 -7.68 9.84 9.83
C GLY A 38 -8.38 8.48 9.95
N GLU A 39 -9.71 8.49 9.99
CA GLU A 39 -10.54 7.29 10.05
C GLU A 39 -10.40 6.46 8.78
N TRP A 40 -10.43 7.10 7.60
CA TRP A 40 -10.20 6.41 6.33
C TRP A 40 -8.86 5.67 6.32
N LEU A 41 -7.77 6.32 6.73
CA LEU A 41 -6.45 5.68 6.74
C LEU A 41 -6.32 4.59 7.81
N ALA A 42 -7.07 4.68 8.92
CA ALA A 42 -7.08 3.65 9.95
C ALA A 42 -7.89 2.41 9.53
N PHE A 43 -9.10 2.61 9.00
CA PHE A 43 -10.00 1.53 8.58
C PHE A 43 -9.69 0.97 7.19
N ASN A 44 -8.97 1.72 6.35
CA ASN A 44 -8.46 1.28 5.06
C ASN A 44 -6.94 1.39 5.01
N ALA A 45 -6.26 0.61 5.87
CA ALA A 45 -4.80 0.65 6.02
C ALA A 45 -4.03 0.31 4.73
N CYS A 46 -4.64 -0.33 3.73
CA CYS A 46 -4.02 -0.50 2.42
C CYS A 46 -3.83 0.84 1.68
N SER A 47 -4.71 1.84 1.88
CA SER A 47 -4.51 3.20 1.37
C SER A 47 -3.31 3.89 2.01
N LEU A 48 -3.10 3.70 3.31
CA LEU A 48 -1.89 4.17 3.99
C LEU A 48 -0.63 3.59 3.35
N SER A 49 -0.61 2.27 3.10
CA SER A 49 0.52 1.62 2.41
C SER A 49 0.73 2.11 0.98
N ILE A 50 -0.36 2.37 0.25
CA ILE A 50 -0.27 2.94 -1.11
C ILE A 50 0.34 4.34 -1.07
N ILE A 51 -0.09 5.21 -0.15
CA ILE A 51 0.46 6.57 0.01
C ILE A 51 1.96 6.50 0.31
N VAL A 52 2.35 5.66 1.28
CA VAL A 52 3.76 5.43 1.62
C VAL A 52 4.55 5.00 0.40
N TYR A 53 4.02 4.05 -0.38
CA TYR A 53 4.66 3.59 -1.60
C TYR A 53 4.84 4.71 -2.63
N LEU A 54 3.81 5.50 -2.91
CA LEU A 54 3.88 6.59 -3.89
C LEU A 54 4.90 7.66 -3.49
N ILE A 55 4.99 7.97 -2.19
CA ILE A 55 6.00 8.88 -1.64
C ILE A 55 7.41 8.27 -1.83
N CYS A 56 7.60 7.02 -1.41
CA CYS A 56 8.87 6.31 -1.54
C CYS A 56 9.31 6.15 -3.00
N PHE A 57 8.37 5.84 -3.89
CA PHE A 57 8.61 5.74 -5.33
C PHE A 57 9.04 7.10 -5.88
N THR A 58 8.36 8.18 -5.52
CA THR A 58 8.76 9.55 -5.92
C THR A 58 10.18 9.87 -5.47
N PHE A 59 10.51 9.61 -4.20
CA PHE A 59 11.87 9.82 -3.68
C PHE A 59 12.91 8.94 -4.38
N PHE A 60 12.60 7.68 -4.66
CA PHE A 60 13.44 6.82 -5.47
C PHE A 60 13.69 7.44 -6.86
N LYS A 61 12.66 7.99 -7.50
CA LYS A 61 12.81 8.60 -8.84
C LYS A 61 13.62 9.89 -8.83
N ILE A 62 13.52 10.71 -7.77
CA ILE A 62 14.29 11.95 -7.62
C ILE A 62 15.74 11.64 -7.25
N THR A 63 15.95 10.84 -6.19
CA THR A 63 17.27 10.61 -5.60
C THR A 63 18.06 9.46 -6.24
N LYS A 64 17.38 8.59 -7.00
CA LYS A 64 17.91 7.33 -7.56
C LYS A 64 18.42 6.33 -6.51
N LYS A 65 18.07 6.50 -5.22
CA LYS A 65 18.49 5.60 -4.14
C LYS A 65 17.47 4.46 -3.97
N ASP A 66 17.89 3.23 -4.23
CA ASP A 66 17.01 2.06 -4.25
C ASP A 66 16.38 1.72 -2.89
N PHE A 67 17.03 2.11 -1.78
CA PHE A 67 16.52 1.80 -0.44
C PHE A 67 15.15 2.44 -0.18
N PHE A 68 14.79 3.55 -0.84
CA PHE A 68 13.47 4.15 -0.70
C PHE A 68 12.36 3.19 -1.12
N LEU A 69 12.53 2.44 -2.20
CA LEU A 69 11.53 1.44 -2.61
C LEU A 69 11.38 0.35 -1.55
N ALA A 70 12.48 -0.07 -0.93
CA ALA A 70 12.49 -1.10 0.09
C ALA A 70 11.83 -0.66 1.42
N ILE A 71 11.80 0.63 1.73
CA ILE A 71 11.06 1.16 2.90
C ILE A 71 9.57 0.81 2.82
N ALA A 72 8.97 0.98 1.64
CA ALA A 72 7.55 0.74 1.44
C ALA A 72 7.15 -0.74 1.48
N LEU A 73 8.10 -1.68 1.38
CA LEU A 73 7.80 -3.12 1.37
C LEU A 73 7.07 -3.58 2.62
N VAL A 74 7.46 -3.07 3.80
CA VAL A 74 6.89 -3.49 5.08
C VAL A 74 5.37 -3.22 5.15
N PRO A 75 4.92 -1.96 5.01
CA PRO A 75 3.48 -1.68 5.04
C PRO A 75 2.73 -2.24 3.82
N LEU A 76 3.36 -2.30 2.63
CA LEU A 76 2.72 -2.91 1.45
C LEU A 76 2.48 -4.40 1.63
N TYR A 77 3.43 -5.13 2.20
CA TYR A 77 3.26 -6.56 2.41
C TYR A 77 2.22 -6.83 3.50
N TYR A 78 2.32 -6.11 4.62
CA TYR A 78 1.44 -6.32 5.78
C TYR A 78 -0.01 -5.91 5.53
N TYR A 79 -0.27 -4.69 5.05
CA TYR A 79 -1.66 -4.23 4.82
C TYR A 79 -2.17 -4.48 3.40
N GLY A 80 -1.25 -4.68 2.44
CA GLY A 80 -1.60 -4.92 1.05
C GLY A 80 -1.64 -6.40 0.73
N THR A 81 -0.48 -7.05 0.59
CA THR A 81 -0.42 -8.45 0.12
C THR A 81 -1.14 -9.42 1.05
N MET A 82 -1.05 -9.24 2.37
CA MET A 82 -1.79 -10.07 3.34
C MET A 82 -3.31 -10.01 3.12
N GLY A 83 -3.83 -8.86 2.65
CA GLY A 83 -5.25 -8.66 2.39
C GLY A 83 -5.85 -9.64 1.38
N LEU A 84 -5.05 -10.16 0.43
CA LEU A 84 -5.49 -11.21 -0.52
C LEU A 84 -5.96 -12.49 0.18
N PHE A 85 -5.41 -12.77 1.36
CA PHE A 85 -5.63 -13.99 2.11
C PHE A 85 -6.57 -13.80 3.31
N VAL A 86 -6.70 -12.56 3.79
CA VAL A 86 -7.53 -12.23 4.96
C VAL A 86 -8.94 -11.79 4.54
N ILE A 87 -9.08 -11.07 3.43
CA ILE A 87 -10.38 -10.59 2.97
C ILE A 87 -11.09 -11.71 2.17
N PRO A 88 -12.36 -12.00 2.44
CA PRO A 88 -13.12 -13.01 1.68
C PRO A 88 -13.23 -12.67 0.20
N TRP A 89 -13.09 -13.68 -0.66
CA TRP A 89 -13.31 -13.60 -2.09
C TRP A 89 -14.80 -13.71 -2.42
N ASN A 90 -15.49 -12.57 -2.46
CA ASN A 90 -16.89 -12.47 -2.84
C ASN A 90 -17.14 -11.19 -3.66
N ALA A 91 -18.36 -11.07 -4.21
CA ALA A 91 -18.71 -9.93 -5.07
C ALA A 91 -18.60 -8.57 -4.34
N ALA A 92 -18.92 -8.52 -3.04
CA ALA A 92 -18.84 -7.29 -2.25
C ALA A 92 -17.39 -6.79 -2.09
N ASN A 93 -16.42 -7.70 -2.05
CA ASN A 93 -15.01 -7.37 -1.87
C ASN A 93 -14.20 -7.32 -3.18
N MET A 94 -14.84 -7.41 -4.34
CA MET A 94 -14.14 -7.51 -5.64
C MET A 94 -13.16 -6.36 -5.86
N PHE A 95 -13.57 -5.12 -5.56
CA PHE A 95 -12.70 -3.94 -5.69
C PHE A 95 -11.54 -3.94 -4.70
N ALA A 96 -11.77 -4.42 -3.47
CA ALA A 96 -10.70 -4.59 -2.50
C ALA A 96 -9.68 -5.62 -3.00
N GLN A 97 -10.14 -6.78 -3.51
CA GLN A 97 -9.26 -7.81 -4.07
C GLN A 97 -8.44 -7.31 -5.26
N ILE A 98 -9.04 -6.57 -6.19
CA ILE A 98 -8.32 -5.93 -7.30
C ILE A 98 -7.20 -5.02 -6.77
N THR A 99 -7.50 -4.22 -5.74
CA THR A 99 -6.50 -3.34 -5.09
C THR A 99 -5.35 -4.16 -4.49
N HIS A 100 -5.65 -5.26 -3.79
CA HIS A 100 -4.63 -6.12 -3.19
C HIS A 100 -3.79 -6.88 -4.24
N ILE A 101 -4.35 -7.21 -5.41
CA ILE A 101 -3.59 -7.75 -6.55
C ILE A 101 -2.60 -6.70 -7.05
N ILE A 102 -3.05 -5.45 -7.26
CA ILE A 102 -2.19 -4.34 -7.72
C ILE A 102 -1.04 -4.11 -6.74
N ILE A 103 -1.34 -4.09 -5.43
CA ILE A 103 -0.31 -3.95 -4.39
C ILE A 103 0.67 -5.13 -4.44
N THR A 104 0.19 -6.36 -4.60
CA THR A 104 1.06 -7.55 -4.64
C THR A 104 1.97 -7.55 -5.87
N LEU A 105 1.48 -7.14 -7.03
CA LEU A 105 2.30 -6.93 -8.22
C LEU A 105 3.37 -5.86 -7.99
N ASN A 106 3.03 -4.78 -7.28
CA ASN A 106 3.99 -3.75 -6.87
C ASN A 106 5.06 -4.32 -5.93
N VAL A 107 4.68 -5.10 -4.92
CA VAL A 107 5.63 -5.76 -4.00
C VAL A 107 6.59 -6.66 -4.77
N ILE A 108 6.07 -7.49 -5.68
CA ILE A 108 6.91 -8.37 -6.52
C ILE A 108 7.90 -7.54 -7.34
N TRP A 109 7.46 -6.43 -7.93
CA TRP A 109 8.33 -5.55 -8.69
C TRP A 109 9.40 -4.87 -7.83
N VAL A 110 9.03 -4.36 -6.65
CA VAL A 110 9.94 -3.72 -5.70
C VAL A 110 10.99 -4.70 -5.17
N LEU A 111 10.66 -5.98 -5.02
CA LEU A 111 11.63 -7.02 -4.67
C LEU A 111 12.50 -7.39 -5.88
N TYR A 112 11.88 -7.55 -7.06
CA TYR A 112 12.56 -8.01 -8.26
C TYR A 112 13.69 -7.07 -8.71
N VAL A 113 13.46 -5.75 -8.70
CA VAL A 113 14.45 -4.78 -9.22
C VAL A 113 15.76 -4.79 -8.42
N PRO A 114 15.77 -4.62 -7.09
CA PRO A 114 16.99 -4.66 -6.29
C PRO A 114 17.65 -6.04 -6.27
N LEU A 115 16.86 -7.13 -6.21
CA LEU A 115 17.41 -8.50 -6.18
C LEU A 115 18.11 -8.85 -7.49
N LYS A 116 17.54 -8.48 -8.63
CA LYS A 116 18.16 -8.70 -9.94
C LYS A 116 19.47 -7.92 -10.10
N GLU A 117 19.55 -6.73 -9.50
CA GLU A 117 20.76 -5.89 -9.52
C GLU A 117 21.70 -6.21 -8.34
N SER A 118 21.44 -7.26 -7.56
CA SER A 118 22.21 -7.66 -6.37
C SER A 118 22.39 -6.54 -5.33
N LYS A 119 21.41 -5.63 -5.22
CA LYS A 119 21.41 -4.48 -4.31
C LYS A 119 20.92 -4.84 -2.90
N TYR A 120 21.49 -5.89 -2.31
CA TYR A 120 21.06 -6.42 -1.01
C TYR A 120 21.19 -5.42 0.14
N GLU A 121 22.24 -4.60 0.13
CA GLU A 121 22.45 -3.58 1.18
C GLU A 121 21.32 -2.52 1.18
N SER A 122 20.90 -2.07 0.00
CA SER A 122 19.78 -1.12 -0.14
C SER A 122 18.47 -1.74 0.31
N LEU A 123 18.24 -3.02 -0.03
CA LEU A 123 17.08 -3.77 0.41
C LEU A 123 17.05 -3.90 1.94
N GLY A 124 18.16 -4.31 2.56
CA GLY A 124 18.27 -4.47 4.01
C GLY A 124 18.10 -3.15 4.76
N LYS A 125 18.77 -2.08 4.33
CA LYS A 125 18.63 -0.75 4.95
C LYS A 125 17.19 -0.22 4.85
N GLY A 126 16.60 -0.31 3.66
CA GLY A 126 15.23 0.15 3.45
C GLY A 126 14.22 -0.64 4.28
N MET A 127 14.32 -1.97 4.31
CA MET A 127 13.46 -2.80 5.14
C MET A 127 13.64 -2.52 6.64
N LEU A 128 14.87 -2.31 7.12
CA LEU A 128 15.12 -1.98 8.53
C LEU A 128 14.45 -0.66 8.91
N ILE A 129 14.61 0.39 8.08
CA ILE A 129 13.91 1.67 8.25
C ILE A 129 12.39 1.45 8.21
N GLY A 130 11.91 0.66 7.24
CA GLY A 130 10.50 0.33 7.12
C GLY A 130 9.94 -0.35 8.36
N VAL A 131 10.66 -1.29 8.97
CA VAL A 131 10.26 -1.96 10.22
C VAL A 131 10.21 -0.94 11.37
N LEU A 132 11.27 -0.15 11.55
CA LEU A 132 11.35 0.81 12.65
C LEU A 132 10.25 1.87 12.60
N VAL A 133 9.85 2.29 11.40
CA VAL A 133 8.80 3.30 11.20
C VAL A 133 7.42 2.65 11.22
N PHE A 134 7.20 1.60 10.44
CA PHE A 134 5.85 1.10 10.18
C PHE A 134 5.34 0.10 11.20
N VAL A 135 6.19 -0.58 11.98
CA VAL A 135 5.68 -1.44 13.06
C VAL A 135 4.94 -0.62 14.14
N PRO A 136 5.50 0.50 14.65
CA PRO A 136 4.76 1.39 15.57
C PRO A 136 3.50 1.97 14.95
N VAL A 137 3.59 2.44 13.69
CA VAL A 137 2.41 2.95 12.95
C VAL A 137 1.33 1.88 12.86
N SER A 138 1.71 0.64 12.56
CA SER A 138 0.76 -0.46 12.46
C SER A 138 0.07 -0.77 13.78
N ALA A 139 0.80 -0.69 14.90
CA ALA A 139 0.23 -0.87 16.23
C ALA A 139 -0.80 0.22 16.56
N VAL A 140 -0.51 1.48 16.21
CA VAL A 140 -1.44 2.61 16.41
C VAL A 140 -2.70 2.44 15.54
N VAL A 141 -2.52 2.17 14.25
CA VAL A 141 -3.63 1.93 13.31
C VAL A 141 -4.51 0.78 13.79
N GLN A 142 -3.90 -0.35 14.19
CA GLN A 142 -4.65 -1.50 14.67
C GLN A 142 -5.41 -1.21 15.96
N SER A 143 -4.79 -0.53 16.92
CA SER A 143 -5.43 -0.17 18.19
C SER A 143 -6.60 0.77 17.97
N TYR A 144 -6.44 1.79 17.12
CA TYR A 144 -7.52 2.71 16.76
C TYR A 144 -8.68 1.98 16.09
N SER A 145 -8.39 1.16 15.07
CA SER A 145 -9.43 0.43 14.34
C SER A 145 -10.18 -0.56 15.22
N GLN A 146 -9.53 -1.18 16.21
CA GLN A 146 -10.21 -2.05 17.18
C GLN A 146 -11.12 -1.26 18.11
N LEU A 147 -10.67 -0.11 18.61
CA LEU A 147 -11.44 0.73 19.54
C LEU A 147 -12.72 1.29 18.89
N HIS A 148 -12.63 1.68 17.62
CA HIS A 148 -13.71 2.36 16.89
C HIS A 148 -14.48 1.45 15.91
N MET A 149 -14.24 0.13 15.95
CA MET A 149 -14.84 -0.82 15.00
C MET A 149 -16.37 -0.79 14.98
N ALA A 150 -17.00 -0.66 16.16
CA ALA A 150 -18.45 -0.66 16.27
C ALA A 150 -19.09 0.55 15.57
N GLU A 151 -18.50 1.73 15.76
CA GLU A 151 -18.94 2.98 15.12
C GLU A 151 -18.77 2.89 13.59
N PHE A 152 -17.61 2.39 13.14
CA PHE A 152 -17.33 2.17 11.73
C PHE A 152 -18.33 1.23 11.05
N MET A 153 -18.67 0.11 11.69
CA MET A 153 -19.65 -0.83 11.16
C MET A 153 -21.05 -0.22 11.02
N GLN A 154 -21.45 0.65 11.96
CA GLN A 154 -22.72 1.40 11.84
C GLN A 154 -22.70 2.39 10.68
N MET A 155 -21.57 3.06 10.44
CA MET A 155 -21.42 3.99 9.32
C MET A 155 -21.46 3.27 7.97
N LEU A 156 -20.79 2.11 7.86
CA LEU A 156 -20.84 1.28 6.66
C LEU A 156 -22.26 0.80 6.33
N GLN A 157 -23.04 0.35 7.33
CA GLN A 157 -24.41 -0.10 7.11
C GLN A 157 -25.35 0.99 6.60
N LYS A 158 -25.11 2.26 6.98
CA LYS A 158 -25.91 3.39 6.50
C LYS A 158 -25.57 3.81 5.07
N ALA A 159 -24.40 3.39 4.57
CA ALA A 159 -23.89 3.73 3.25
C ALA A 159 -24.19 2.64 2.18
N GLN A 160 -24.68 1.48 2.59
CA GLN A 160 -25.16 0.39 1.74
C GLN A 160 -26.67 0.52 1.47
#